data_AF-A0A927PC30-F1
#
_entry.id   AF-A0A927PC30-F1
#
_cell.length_a   1.000
_cell.length_b   1.000
_cell.length_c   1.000
_cell.angle_alpha   90.00
_cell.angle_beta   90.00
_cell.angle_gamma   90.00
#
_symmetry.space_group_name_H-M   'P 1'
#
loop_
_entity.id
_entity.type
_entity.pdbx_description
1 polymer ?
#
loop_
_entity_poly.entity_id
_entity_poly.type
_entity_poly.pdbx_seq_one_letter_code
_entity_poly.pdbx_strand_id
1 'polypeptide(L)'
;MPKSRCCKSIHPGGSIMPELFDIYDRDRVFTGRRAQRGTPLSPGEYRIAVQVWIGNGSGRWLISRRAPGKRFPGKWEPTGGCVLAGEDSLQAAVREAREELGVVLVPESGVLFASFLSDVPSWENPGFLDVWMFRADIPAENLVLQPEEVSEARWAAADDIRRMIDSGAFVPCETYAFHQFLPDCGPLPLAVAIARVKYMEAVLDRVLASDDLAAMKHELAILESYYFGPLWMEDYHADEQGRLPPDLKRGVLAEDTVYDLFTDTDG
;
A
#
# COMPACT_ATOMS: atom_id res chain seq x y z
N MET A 1 11.66 25.43 -19.13
CA MET A 1 10.58 25.45 -18.12
C MET A 1 11.16 24.90 -16.82
N PRO A 2 10.87 25.47 -15.65
CA PRO A 2 11.38 24.93 -14.41
C PRO A 2 10.80 23.53 -14.20
N LYS A 3 11.65 22.56 -13.87
CA LYS A 3 11.23 21.19 -13.52
C LYS A 3 10.23 21.29 -12.35
N SER A 4 9.06 20.69 -12.49
CA SER A 4 8.01 20.65 -11.45
C SER A 4 8.63 20.19 -10.13
N ARG A 5 8.65 21.07 -9.13
CA ARG A 5 8.98 20.69 -7.75
C ARG A 5 7.78 19.95 -7.17
N CYS A 6 7.88 18.64 -7.00
CA CYS A 6 7.06 17.93 -6.01
C CYS A 6 7.45 18.51 -4.65
N CYS A 7 6.49 19.03 -3.89
CA CYS A 7 6.75 19.75 -2.64
C CYS A 7 6.47 18.84 -1.45
N LYS A 8 7.22 17.73 -1.33
CA LYS A 8 7.04 16.76 -0.23
C LYS A 8 7.75 17.15 1.09
N SER A 9 8.22 18.39 1.25
CA SER A 9 9.14 18.74 2.35
C SER A 9 8.80 20.03 3.12
N ILE A 10 7.57 20.12 3.66
CA ILE A 10 7.24 21.14 4.69
C ILE A 10 7.05 20.43 6.03
N HIS A 11 8.06 20.52 6.91
CA HIS A 11 7.96 20.12 8.32
C HIS A 11 7.50 21.29 9.20
N PRO A 12 6.94 21.05 10.40
CA PRO A 12 6.61 22.11 11.35
C PRO A 12 7.93 22.76 11.83
N GLY A 13 8.30 23.88 11.22
CA GLY A 13 9.60 24.54 11.40
C GLY A 13 10.14 25.26 10.15
N GLY A 14 9.53 25.09 8.97
CA GLY A 14 9.77 25.96 7.80
C GLY A 14 11.10 25.74 7.04
N SER A 15 11.84 24.67 7.32
CA SER A 15 13.05 24.31 6.55
C SER A 15 12.74 23.26 5.47
N ILE A 16 13.01 23.59 4.21
CA ILE A 16 12.86 22.67 3.07
C ILE A 16 14.07 21.72 3.09
N MET A 17 13.89 20.51 3.64
CA MET A 17 14.91 19.47 3.50
C MET A 17 14.84 18.87 2.08
N PRO A 18 15.99 18.70 1.40
CA PRO A 18 16.01 18.04 0.10
C PRO A 18 15.68 16.55 0.29
N GLU A 19 14.73 16.04 -0.49
CA GLU A 19 14.50 14.59 -0.57
C GLU A 19 15.77 13.90 -1.09
N LEU A 20 16.22 12.90 -0.35
CA LEU A 20 17.38 12.07 -0.64
C LEU A 20 16.92 10.65 -0.98
N PHE A 21 17.59 10.03 -1.94
CA PHE A 21 17.32 8.67 -2.41
C PHE A 21 18.60 7.85 -2.30
N ASP A 22 18.48 6.60 -1.84
CA ASP A 22 19.55 5.62 -1.99
C ASP A 22 19.65 5.19 -3.45
N ILE A 23 20.88 5.04 -3.95
CA ILE A 23 21.16 4.62 -5.33
C ILE A 23 21.57 3.15 -5.33
N TYR A 24 20.93 2.38 -6.21
CA TYR A 24 21.10 0.95 -6.37
C TYR A 24 21.74 0.63 -7.72
N ASP A 25 22.37 -0.52 -7.81
CA ASP A 25 22.74 -1.12 -9.09
C ASP A 25 21.60 -1.97 -9.67
N ARG A 26 21.85 -2.64 -10.80
CA ARG A 26 20.87 -3.46 -11.51
C ARG A 26 20.38 -4.66 -10.69
N ASP A 27 21.20 -5.14 -9.75
CA ASP A 27 20.89 -6.28 -8.89
C ASP A 27 20.22 -5.82 -7.58
N ARG A 28 19.80 -4.55 -7.51
CA ARG A 28 19.14 -3.92 -6.37
C ARG A 28 20.04 -3.87 -5.13
N VAL A 29 21.36 -3.87 -5.31
CA VAL A 29 22.32 -3.70 -4.22
C VAL A 29 22.58 -2.21 -4.02
N PHE A 30 22.52 -1.76 -2.76
CA PHE A 30 22.82 -0.39 -2.42
C PHE A 30 24.29 -0.08 -2.74
N THR A 31 24.52 0.97 -3.54
CA THR A 31 25.87 1.33 -4.02
C THR A 31 26.71 2.10 -2.99
N GLY A 32 26.14 2.45 -1.84
CA GLY A 32 26.74 3.38 -0.89
C GLY A 32 26.51 4.86 -1.25
N ARG A 33 25.92 5.15 -2.41
CA ARG A 33 25.66 6.52 -2.88
C ARG A 33 24.23 6.96 -2.59
N ARG A 34 24.09 8.21 -2.13
CA ARG A 34 22.81 8.92 -2.02
C ARG A 34 22.75 10.07 -3.02
N ALA A 35 21.58 10.34 -3.56
CA ALA A 35 21.34 11.44 -4.49
C ALA A 35 20.16 12.30 -4.06
N GLN A 36 20.26 13.60 -4.27
CA GLN A 36 19.15 14.52 -4.03
C GLN A 36 18.14 14.48 -5.19
N ARG A 37 16.92 14.93 -4.93
CA ARG A 37 15.92 15.08 -5.98
C ARG A 37 16.41 15.95 -7.13
N GLY A 38 16.33 15.42 -8.35
CA GLY A 38 16.71 16.10 -9.58
C GLY A 38 18.16 15.85 -10.01
N THR A 39 18.98 15.17 -9.19
CA THR A 39 20.31 14.71 -9.59
C THR A 39 20.18 13.61 -10.65
N PRO A 40 20.78 13.75 -11.85
CA PRO A 40 20.75 12.70 -12.87
C PRO A 40 21.35 11.38 -12.37
N LEU A 41 20.77 10.27 -12.82
CA LEU A 41 21.35 8.94 -12.66
C LEU A 41 22.42 8.72 -13.74
N SER A 42 23.55 8.15 -13.36
CA SER A 42 24.56 7.62 -14.27
C SER A 42 24.10 6.27 -14.86
N PRO A 43 24.68 5.82 -15.99
CA PRO A 43 24.37 4.50 -16.55
C PRO A 43 24.58 3.39 -15.52
N GLY A 44 23.59 2.52 -15.36
CA GLY A 44 23.62 1.43 -14.38
C GLY A 44 23.22 1.83 -12.95
N GLU A 45 22.78 3.07 -12.73
CA GLU A 45 22.22 3.51 -11.46
C GLU A 45 20.70 3.50 -11.46
N TYR A 46 20.13 3.08 -10.34
CA TYR A 46 18.71 2.86 -10.15
C TYR A 46 18.25 3.49 -8.84
N ARG A 47 16.97 3.82 -8.77
CA ARG A 47 16.20 4.17 -7.58
C ARG A 47 14.99 3.26 -7.51
N ILE A 48 14.36 3.23 -6.36
CA ILE A 48 13.12 2.48 -6.16
C ILE A 48 11.97 3.49 -6.05
N ALA A 49 10.87 3.22 -6.76
CA ALA A 49 9.59 3.83 -6.52
C ALA A 49 8.54 2.77 -6.20
N VAL A 50 7.42 3.23 -5.64
CA VAL A 50 6.31 2.40 -5.24
C VAL A 50 5.02 2.86 -5.89
N GLN A 51 4.19 1.91 -6.29
CA GLN A 51 2.77 2.09 -6.53
C GLN A 51 2.01 1.39 -5.41
N VAL A 52 0.96 2.03 -4.90
CA VAL A 52 0.15 1.50 -3.80
C VAL A 52 -1.29 1.38 -4.27
N TRP A 53 -1.72 0.15 -4.48
CA TRP A 53 -3.10 -0.18 -4.82
C TRP A 53 -3.86 -0.59 -3.56
N ILE A 54 -4.85 0.21 -3.19
CA ILE A 54 -5.67 -0.03 -2.01
C ILE A 54 -7.06 -0.46 -2.48
N GLY A 55 -7.44 -1.69 -2.16
CA GLY A 55 -8.78 -2.21 -2.41
C GLY A 55 -9.66 -2.10 -1.16
N ASN A 56 -10.97 -1.94 -1.32
CA ASN A 56 -11.91 -1.98 -0.19
C ASN A 56 -12.61 -3.34 -0.01
N GLY A 57 -12.22 -4.36 -0.77
CA GLY A 57 -12.84 -5.69 -0.73
C GLY A 57 -14.14 -5.82 -1.52
N SER A 58 -14.80 -4.72 -1.90
CA SER A 58 -16.01 -4.74 -2.75
C SER A 58 -15.71 -4.56 -4.25
N GLY A 59 -14.50 -4.97 -4.68
CA GLY A 59 -14.05 -4.86 -6.08
C GLY A 59 -13.76 -3.43 -6.54
N ARG A 60 -13.59 -2.49 -5.61
CA ARG A 60 -13.20 -1.11 -5.90
C ARG A 60 -11.80 -0.80 -5.38
N TRP A 61 -11.13 0.10 -6.10
CA TRP A 61 -9.77 0.54 -5.84
C TRP A 61 -9.75 2.04 -5.57
N LEU A 62 -9.00 2.45 -4.56
CA LEU A 62 -8.76 3.85 -4.28
C LEU A 62 -7.78 4.40 -5.32
N ILE A 63 -8.24 5.37 -6.09
CA ILE A 63 -7.43 6.11 -7.05
C ILE A 63 -7.46 7.60 -6.69
N SER A 64 -6.38 8.29 -7.01
CA SER A 64 -6.20 9.72 -6.80
C SER A 64 -6.03 10.44 -8.13
N ARG A 65 -6.43 11.71 -8.17
CA ARG A 65 -6.27 12.60 -9.31
C ARG A 65 -5.17 13.60 -9.01
N ARG A 66 -4.21 13.69 -9.91
CA ARG A 66 -3.00 14.49 -9.72
C ARG A 66 -3.30 15.98 -9.69
N ALA A 67 -2.72 16.66 -8.71
CA ALA A 67 -2.81 18.11 -8.58
C ALA A 67 -2.26 18.86 -9.83
N PRO A 68 -2.71 20.09 -10.11
CA PRO A 68 -2.31 20.85 -11.30
C PRO A 68 -0.79 21.11 -11.44
N GLY A 69 -0.04 21.13 -10.34
CA GLY A 69 1.41 21.35 -10.32
C GLY A 69 2.25 20.11 -10.64
N LYS A 70 1.63 18.93 -10.69
CA LYS A 70 2.30 17.65 -10.92
C LYS A 70 2.52 17.40 -12.41
N ARG A 71 3.52 16.56 -12.75
CA ARG A 71 3.59 15.95 -14.08
C ARG A 71 2.29 15.20 -14.36
N PHE A 72 1.75 15.24 -15.58
CA PHE A 72 0.44 14.65 -15.89
C PHE A 72 -0.70 15.22 -15.02
N PRO A 73 -0.87 16.55 -14.99
CA PRO A 73 -1.87 17.18 -14.11
C PRO A 73 -3.28 16.73 -14.47
N GLY A 74 -4.12 16.51 -13.46
CA GLY A 74 -5.51 16.10 -13.63
C GLY A 74 -5.72 14.67 -14.13
N LYS A 75 -4.65 13.87 -14.29
CA LYS A 75 -4.75 12.43 -14.58
C LYS A 75 -4.94 11.62 -13.31
N TRP A 76 -5.58 10.46 -13.44
CA TRP A 76 -5.79 9.48 -12.37
C TRP A 76 -4.61 8.52 -12.21
N GLU A 77 -4.34 8.08 -10.99
CA GLU A 77 -3.28 7.13 -10.62
C GLU A 77 -3.59 6.39 -9.30
N PRO A 78 -2.94 5.25 -9.01
CA PRO A 78 -2.73 4.83 -7.62
C PRO A 78 -1.83 5.83 -6.89
N THR A 79 -1.93 5.91 -5.56
CA THR A 79 -0.96 6.68 -4.76
C THR A 79 0.42 6.01 -4.80
N GLY A 80 1.48 6.78 -4.58
CA GLY A 80 2.83 6.25 -4.63
C GLY A 80 3.90 7.31 -4.78
N GLY A 81 5.15 6.86 -4.85
CA GLY A 81 6.27 7.79 -4.90
C GLY A 81 7.63 7.11 -4.83
N CYS A 82 8.68 7.90 -4.65
CA CYS A 82 10.04 7.37 -4.57
C CYS A 82 10.34 6.92 -3.13
N VAL A 83 11.09 5.82 -3.01
CA VAL A 83 11.63 5.35 -1.73
C VAL A 83 12.75 6.28 -1.29
N LEU A 84 12.63 6.86 -0.09
CA LEU A 84 13.63 7.80 0.44
C LEU A 84 14.88 7.05 0.95
N ALA A 85 15.97 7.78 1.14
CA ALA A 85 17.21 7.21 1.65
C ALA A 85 17.02 6.65 3.07
N GLY A 86 17.45 5.40 3.28
CA GLY A 86 17.26 4.65 4.53
C GLY A 86 15.88 4.05 4.71
N GLU A 87 14.99 4.20 3.73
CA GLU A 87 13.65 3.62 3.70
C GLU A 87 13.64 2.38 2.79
N ASP A 88 12.83 1.36 3.13
CA ASP A 88 12.49 0.27 2.20
C ASP A 88 11.19 0.58 1.40
N SER A 89 10.84 -0.27 0.43
CA SER A 89 9.66 -0.01 -0.39
C SER A 89 8.34 -0.15 0.37
N LEU A 90 8.27 -0.98 1.42
CA LEU A 90 7.05 -1.11 2.21
C LEU A 90 6.81 0.16 3.05
N GLN A 91 7.86 0.64 3.71
CA GLN A 91 7.84 1.89 4.46
C GLN A 91 7.44 3.06 3.57
N ALA A 92 7.98 3.13 2.35
CA ALA A 92 7.59 4.13 1.36
C ALA A 92 6.10 4.01 0.99
N ALA A 93 5.60 2.80 0.74
CA ALA A 93 4.19 2.61 0.41
C ALA A 93 3.24 3.11 1.52
N VAL A 94 3.55 2.81 2.78
CA VAL A 94 2.77 3.25 3.94
C VAL A 94 2.88 4.75 4.15
N ARG A 95 4.08 5.33 4.00
CA ARG A 95 4.29 6.78 4.08
C ARG A 95 3.50 7.51 3.01
N GLU A 96 3.59 7.08 1.75
CA GLU A 96 2.92 7.74 0.62
C GLU A 96 1.41 7.72 0.76
N ALA A 97 0.81 6.58 1.16
CA ALA A 97 -0.62 6.50 1.42
C ALA A 97 -1.07 7.46 2.53
N ARG A 98 -0.24 7.63 3.57
CA ARG A 98 -0.52 8.56 4.66
C ARG A 98 -0.37 10.02 4.24
N GLU A 99 0.72 10.35 3.55
CA GLU A 99 1.04 11.72 3.13
C GLU A 99 0.03 12.22 2.10
N GLU A 100 -0.25 11.44 1.05
CA GLU A 100 -1.06 11.89 -0.08
C GLU A 100 -2.57 11.81 0.19
N LEU A 101 -3.02 10.82 0.95
CA LEU A 101 -4.45 10.49 1.13
C LEU A 101 -4.94 10.50 2.59
N GLY A 102 -4.04 10.64 3.57
CA GLY A 102 -4.38 10.52 4.99
C GLY A 102 -4.70 9.08 5.41
N VAL A 103 -4.36 8.08 4.60
CA VAL A 103 -4.70 6.67 4.84
C VAL A 103 -3.63 6.01 5.69
N VAL A 104 -4.03 5.46 6.83
CA VAL A 104 -3.13 4.65 7.69
C VAL A 104 -3.21 3.20 7.26
N LEU A 105 -2.10 2.69 6.73
CA LEU A 105 -1.94 1.29 6.34
C LEU A 105 -1.13 0.52 7.39
N VAL A 106 -1.51 -0.72 7.65
CA VAL A 106 -0.73 -1.66 8.47
C VAL A 106 0.32 -2.30 7.57
N PRO A 107 1.64 -2.04 7.77
CA PRO A 107 2.70 -2.54 6.88
C PRO A 107 2.60 -4.05 6.60
N GLU A 108 2.32 -4.85 7.64
CA GLU A 108 2.26 -6.31 7.58
C GLU A 108 1.07 -6.85 6.76
N SER A 109 0.05 -6.02 6.51
CA SER A 109 -1.08 -6.34 5.63
C SER A 109 -0.78 -6.10 4.15
N GLY A 110 0.33 -5.42 3.87
CA GLY A 110 0.79 -5.15 2.52
C GLY A 110 1.31 -6.41 1.84
N VAL A 111 0.96 -6.59 0.57
CA VAL A 111 1.55 -7.62 -0.29
C VAL A 111 2.34 -6.95 -1.38
N LEU A 112 3.63 -7.27 -1.47
CA LEU A 112 4.44 -6.93 -2.64
C LEU A 112 3.93 -7.79 -3.79
N PHE A 113 3.13 -7.18 -4.64
CA PHE A 113 2.43 -7.84 -5.71
C PHE A 113 3.35 -8.08 -6.92
N ALA A 114 4.13 -7.07 -7.28
CA ALA A 114 5.11 -7.16 -8.36
C ALA A 114 6.28 -6.23 -8.11
N SER A 115 7.43 -6.57 -8.69
CA SER A 115 8.60 -5.69 -8.77
C SER A 115 9.09 -5.68 -10.20
N PHE A 116 9.26 -4.49 -10.78
CA PHE A 116 9.66 -4.30 -12.16
C PHE A 116 11.02 -3.61 -12.23
N LEU A 117 11.83 -4.05 -13.19
CA LEU A 117 13.09 -3.42 -13.55
C LEU A 117 12.96 -2.86 -14.97
N SER A 118 13.28 -1.57 -15.12
CA SER A 118 13.44 -0.91 -16.39
C SER A 118 14.92 -0.87 -16.79
N ASP A 119 15.23 -1.34 -18.00
CA ASP A 119 16.59 -1.32 -18.55
C ASP A 119 17.13 0.08 -18.88
N VAL A 120 16.27 1.10 -18.88
CA VAL A 120 16.63 2.48 -19.20
C VAL A 120 16.22 3.42 -18.07
N PRO A 121 16.88 3.35 -16.89
CA PRO A 121 16.57 4.24 -15.77
C PRO A 121 16.90 5.69 -16.13
N SER A 122 16.12 6.61 -15.58
CA SER A 122 16.32 8.04 -15.71
C SER A 122 15.86 8.76 -14.45
N TRP A 123 15.95 10.09 -14.45
CA TRP A 123 15.36 10.86 -13.36
C TRP A 123 13.83 10.64 -13.25
N GLU A 124 13.18 10.44 -14.39
CA GLU A 124 11.73 10.25 -14.48
C GLU A 124 11.31 8.79 -14.37
N ASN A 125 12.22 7.88 -14.67
CA ASN A 125 12.03 6.45 -14.58
C ASN A 125 12.99 5.90 -13.52
N PRO A 126 12.52 5.63 -12.29
CA PRO A 126 13.40 5.26 -11.17
C PRO A 126 14.24 4.02 -11.48
N GLY A 127 13.80 3.15 -12.39
CA GLY A 127 14.51 1.93 -12.72
C GLY A 127 13.87 0.73 -12.02
N PHE A 128 13.65 0.81 -10.70
CA PHE A 128 12.81 -0.14 -9.98
C PHE A 128 11.44 0.43 -9.65
N LEU A 129 10.40 -0.37 -9.86
CA LEU A 129 9.04 -0.09 -9.41
C LEU A 129 8.51 -1.29 -8.63
N ASP A 130 8.24 -1.09 -7.34
CA ASP A 130 7.53 -2.05 -6.52
C ASP A 130 6.04 -1.71 -6.47
N VAL A 131 5.20 -2.70 -6.69
CA VAL A 131 3.74 -2.54 -6.61
C VAL A 131 3.27 -3.23 -5.35
N TRP A 132 2.81 -2.43 -4.40
CA TRP A 132 2.24 -2.90 -3.15
C TRP A 132 0.71 -2.87 -3.23
N MET A 133 0.10 -3.92 -2.70
CA MET A 133 -1.34 -4.03 -2.55
C MET A 133 -1.71 -4.04 -1.08
N PHE A 134 -2.71 -3.25 -0.74
CA PHE A 134 -3.29 -3.20 0.59
C PHE A 134 -4.81 -3.34 0.52
N ARG A 135 -5.40 -3.65 1.68
CA ARG A 135 -6.83 -3.51 1.86
C ARG A 135 -7.12 -2.50 2.95
N ALA A 136 -8.00 -1.56 2.65
CA ALA A 136 -8.57 -0.65 3.61
C ALA A 136 -9.97 -0.25 3.11
N ASP A 137 -10.95 -0.20 3.99
CA ASP A 137 -12.29 0.29 3.65
C ASP A 137 -12.55 1.60 4.41
N ILE A 138 -12.05 2.69 3.83
CA ILE A 138 -12.11 4.03 4.41
C ILE A 138 -13.15 4.82 3.62
N PRO A 139 -14.18 5.39 4.26
CA PRO A 139 -15.12 6.28 3.61
C PRO A 139 -14.37 7.44 2.92
N ALA A 140 -14.77 7.78 1.69
CA ALA A 140 -14.04 8.76 0.89
C ALA A 140 -14.01 10.15 1.54
N GLU A 141 -15.04 10.48 2.34
CA GLU A 141 -15.15 11.70 3.15
C GLU A 141 -14.12 11.80 4.28
N ASN A 142 -13.52 10.68 4.70
CA ASN A 142 -12.51 10.63 5.76
C ASN A 142 -11.08 10.77 5.21
N LEU A 143 -10.90 10.88 3.89
CA LEU A 143 -9.59 11.09 3.29
C LEU A 143 -9.11 12.52 3.56
N VAL A 144 -7.83 12.64 3.92
CA VAL A 144 -7.16 13.93 4.13
C VAL A 144 -6.13 14.10 3.03
N LEU A 145 -6.55 14.75 1.94
CA LEU A 145 -5.74 14.88 0.73
C LEU A 145 -4.65 15.95 0.92
N GLN A 146 -3.43 15.65 0.47
CA GLN A 146 -2.38 16.65 0.33
C GLN A 146 -2.60 17.46 -0.96
N PRO A 147 -2.99 18.74 -0.90
CA PRO A 147 -3.44 19.49 -2.08
C PRO A 147 -2.36 19.70 -3.15
N GLU A 148 -1.08 19.66 -2.76
CA GLU A 148 0.06 19.79 -3.68
C GLU A 148 0.28 18.54 -4.55
N GLU A 149 -0.21 17.38 -4.10
CA GLU A 149 -0.03 16.08 -4.74
C GLU A 149 -1.34 15.59 -5.38
N VAL A 150 -2.45 15.73 -4.65
CA VAL A 150 -3.76 15.15 -4.96
C VAL A 150 -4.86 16.22 -4.94
N SER A 151 -5.61 16.33 -6.03
CA SER A 151 -6.78 17.23 -6.12
C SER A 151 -8.11 16.54 -5.80
N GLU A 152 -8.18 15.22 -5.95
CA GLU A 152 -9.40 14.42 -5.80
C GLU A 152 -9.00 12.97 -5.54
N ALA A 153 -9.79 12.22 -4.76
CA ALA A 153 -9.61 10.77 -4.62
C ALA A 153 -10.98 10.09 -4.59
N ARG A 154 -11.05 8.85 -5.08
CA ARG A 154 -12.29 8.06 -5.09
C ARG A 154 -12.06 6.56 -5.17
N TRP A 155 -13.06 5.83 -4.71
CA TRP A 155 -13.21 4.39 -4.97
C TRP A 155 -13.77 4.17 -6.37
N ALA A 156 -12.99 3.57 -7.26
CA ALA A 156 -13.39 3.26 -8.64
C ALA A 156 -13.45 1.74 -8.87
N ALA A 157 -14.44 1.28 -9.62
CA ALA A 157 -14.48 -0.10 -10.08
C ALA A 157 -13.39 -0.35 -11.13
N ALA A 158 -12.97 -1.60 -11.30
CA ALA A 158 -11.96 -1.98 -12.30
C ALA A 158 -12.35 -1.51 -13.72
N ASP A 159 -13.62 -1.64 -14.10
CA ASP A 159 -14.10 -1.17 -15.41
C ASP A 159 -14.06 0.35 -15.58
N ASP A 160 -14.26 1.12 -14.50
CA ASP A 160 -14.08 2.58 -14.55
C ASP A 160 -12.63 2.94 -14.79
N ILE A 161 -11.71 2.24 -14.11
CA ILE A 161 -10.27 2.45 -14.26
C ILE A 161 -9.84 2.09 -15.68
N ARG A 162 -10.32 0.96 -16.23
CA ARG A 162 -10.08 0.58 -17.63
C ARG A 162 -10.54 1.65 -18.60
N ARG A 163 -11.76 2.18 -18.44
CA ARG A 163 -12.26 3.30 -19.25
C ARG A 163 -11.39 4.56 -19.12
N MET A 164 -10.91 4.86 -17.92
CA MET A 164 -9.99 6.00 -17.69
C MET A 164 -8.64 5.77 -18.38
N ILE A 165 -8.16 4.54 -18.44
CA ILE A 165 -6.94 4.20 -19.16
C ILE A 165 -7.15 4.33 -20.67
N ASP A 166 -8.21 3.73 -21.22
CA ASP A 166 -8.54 3.75 -22.65
C ASP A 166 -8.76 5.16 -23.19
N SER A 167 -9.39 6.03 -22.38
CA SER A 167 -9.59 7.45 -22.71
C SER A 167 -8.35 8.31 -22.51
N GLY A 168 -7.26 7.76 -21.97
CA GLY A 168 -6.03 8.49 -21.66
C GLY A 168 -6.12 9.40 -20.44
N ALA A 169 -7.18 9.29 -19.63
CA ALA A 169 -7.37 10.02 -18.38
C ALA A 169 -6.52 9.47 -17.22
N PHE A 170 -5.93 8.27 -17.36
CA PHE A 170 -5.00 7.67 -16.40
C PHE A 170 -3.53 7.98 -16.75
N VAL A 171 -2.64 8.02 -15.76
CA VAL A 171 -1.21 8.22 -15.98
C VAL A 171 -0.62 7.01 -16.73
N PRO A 172 -0.05 7.19 -17.95
CA PRO A 172 0.34 6.06 -18.79
C PRO A 172 1.33 5.08 -18.14
N CYS A 173 2.34 5.57 -17.41
CA CYS A 173 3.32 4.71 -16.75
C CYS A 173 2.75 3.91 -15.55
N GLU A 174 1.62 4.34 -14.99
CA GLU A 174 0.98 3.67 -13.85
C GLU A 174 -0.01 2.58 -14.28
N THR A 175 -0.27 2.45 -15.58
CA THR A 175 -1.26 1.48 -16.11
C THR A 175 -0.75 0.05 -16.21
N TYR A 176 0.57 -0.16 -16.13
CA TYR A 176 1.18 -1.46 -16.41
C TYR A 176 0.71 -2.55 -15.43
N ALA A 177 0.76 -2.25 -14.12
CA ALA A 177 0.26 -3.14 -13.08
C ALA A 177 -1.23 -3.44 -13.26
N PHE A 178 -2.01 -2.42 -13.64
CA PHE A 178 -3.44 -2.56 -13.84
C PHE A 178 -3.79 -3.48 -15.02
N HIS A 179 -3.11 -3.34 -16.16
CA HIS A 179 -3.36 -4.16 -17.34
C HIS A 179 -2.92 -5.62 -17.20
N GLN A 180 -1.80 -5.85 -16.51
CA GLN A 180 -1.23 -7.19 -16.44
C GLN A 180 -1.85 -8.05 -15.33
N PHE A 181 -2.38 -7.43 -14.28
CA PHE A 181 -2.64 -8.17 -13.04
C PHE A 181 -3.89 -7.78 -12.25
N LEU A 182 -4.36 -6.54 -12.34
CA LEU A 182 -5.60 -6.08 -11.68
C LEU A 182 -6.90 -6.14 -12.53
N PRO A 183 -6.96 -6.62 -13.79
CA PRO A 183 -8.16 -6.49 -14.60
C PRO A 183 -9.33 -7.38 -14.15
N ASP A 184 -9.03 -8.50 -13.46
CA ASP A 184 -9.96 -9.59 -13.11
C ASP A 184 -9.77 -10.11 -11.67
N CYS A 185 -9.11 -9.35 -10.79
CA CYS A 185 -9.01 -9.74 -9.40
C CYS A 185 -10.41 -9.74 -8.78
N GLY A 186 -11.00 -10.94 -8.63
CA GLY A 186 -12.13 -11.23 -7.76
C GLY A 186 -11.76 -10.96 -6.28
N PRO A 187 -12.15 -11.79 -5.30
CA PRO A 187 -11.58 -11.64 -3.95
C PRO A 187 -10.05 -11.57 -4.03
N LEU A 188 -9.43 -10.76 -3.16
CA LEU A 188 -7.99 -10.44 -3.22
C LEU A 188 -7.15 -11.73 -3.42
N PRO A 189 -5.99 -11.66 -4.11
CA PRO A 189 -5.16 -12.83 -4.37
C PRO A 189 -5.01 -13.68 -3.11
N LEU A 190 -5.10 -15.00 -3.25
CA LEU A 190 -5.00 -15.94 -2.13
C LEU A 190 -3.77 -15.68 -1.23
N ALA A 191 -2.67 -15.18 -1.81
CA ALA A 191 -1.48 -14.74 -1.08
C ALA A 191 -1.76 -13.64 -0.03
N VAL A 192 -2.68 -12.71 -0.32
CA VAL A 192 -3.13 -11.67 0.63
C VAL A 192 -3.94 -12.28 1.77
N ALA A 193 -4.83 -13.23 1.48
CA ALA A 193 -5.56 -13.97 2.51
C ALA A 193 -4.60 -14.74 3.42
N ILE A 194 -3.63 -15.45 2.83
CA ILE A 194 -2.58 -16.16 3.59
C ILE A 194 -1.77 -15.20 4.47
N ALA A 195 -1.32 -14.06 3.93
CA ALA A 195 -0.55 -13.08 4.69
C ALA A 195 -1.36 -12.47 5.83
N ARG A 196 -2.62 -12.13 5.57
CA ARG A 196 -3.54 -11.59 6.59
C ARG A 196 -3.81 -12.60 7.69
N VAL A 197 -4.11 -13.86 7.35
CA VAL A 197 -4.29 -14.93 8.35
C VAL A 197 -3.04 -15.09 9.19
N LYS A 198 -1.84 -15.16 8.59
CA LYS A 198 -0.57 -15.21 9.34
C LYS A 198 -0.38 -14.04 10.30
N TYR A 199 -0.71 -12.83 9.86
CA TYR A 199 -0.62 -11.64 10.69
C TYR A 199 -1.59 -11.70 11.85
N MET A 200 -2.86 -12.02 11.58
CA MET A 200 -3.89 -12.09 12.63
C MET A 200 -3.65 -13.24 13.61
N GLU A 201 -3.08 -14.37 13.16
CA GLU A 201 -2.54 -15.41 14.03
C GLU A 201 -1.45 -14.86 14.97
N ALA A 202 -0.51 -14.07 14.45
CA ALA A 202 0.54 -13.50 15.28
C ALA A 202 -0.01 -12.46 16.28
N VAL A 203 -1.05 -11.71 15.90
CA VAL A 203 -1.74 -10.78 16.81
C VAL A 203 -2.48 -11.58 17.89
N LEU A 204 -3.24 -12.59 17.51
CA LEU A 204 -3.93 -13.49 18.42
C LEU A 204 -2.96 -14.16 19.40
N ASP A 205 -1.84 -14.68 18.92
CA ASP A 205 -0.81 -15.30 19.76
C ASP A 205 -0.23 -14.32 20.80
N ARG A 206 -0.04 -13.05 20.44
CA ARG A 206 0.41 -12.02 21.40
C ARG A 206 -0.64 -11.75 22.47
N VAL A 207 -1.91 -11.69 22.09
CA VAL A 207 -3.01 -11.48 23.04
C VAL A 207 -3.15 -12.68 23.97
N LEU A 208 -3.16 -13.91 23.43
CA LEU A 208 -3.27 -15.15 24.22
C LEU A 208 -2.06 -15.41 25.12
N ALA A 209 -0.88 -14.88 24.78
CA ALA A 209 0.32 -14.98 25.61
C ALA A 209 0.44 -13.86 26.67
N SER A 210 -0.46 -12.87 26.67
CA SER A 210 -0.42 -11.75 27.62
C SER A 210 -1.31 -12.02 28.83
N ASP A 211 -0.74 -11.85 30.03
CA ASP A 211 -1.49 -11.86 31.29
C ASP A 211 -2.18 -10.51 31.59
N ASP A 212 -1.90 -9.47 30.79
CA ASP A 212 -2.46 -8.11 30.91
C ASP A 212 -3.14 -7.68 29.61
N LEU A 213 -4.43 -7.99 29.48
CA LEU A 213 -5.25 -7.61 28.33
C LEU A 213 -5.46 -6.08 28.25
N ALA A 214 -5.38 -5.35 29.36
CA ALA A 214 -5.53 -3.91 29.36
C ALA A 214 -4.35 -3.20 28.69
N ALA A 215 -3.17 -3.83 28.65
CA ALA A 215 -2.02 -3.37 27.89
C ALA A 215 -2.12 -3.69 26.38
N MET A 216 -2.92 -4.69 25.99
CA MET A 216 -3.07 -5.16 24.59
C MET A 216 -4.22 -4.48 23.82
N LYS A 217 -4.64 -3.28 24.24
CA LYS A 217 -5.78 -2.56 23.63
C LYS A 217 -5.66 -2.35 22.12
N HIS A 218 -4.43 -2.20 21.62
CA HIS A 218 -4.20 -2.01 20.20
C HIS A 218 -4.40 -3.30 19.40
N GLU A 219 -3.81 -4.40 19.87
CA GLU A 219 -3.96 -5.74 19.31
C GLU A 219 -5.41 -6.21 19.35
N LEU A 220 -6.11 -5.96 20.46
CA LEU A 220 -7.54 -6.25 20.61
C LEU A 220 -8.38 -5.48 19.59
N ALA A 221 -8.11 -4.18 19.37
CA ALA A 221 -8.82 -3.40 18.35
C ALA A 221 -8.55 -3.90 16.92
N ILE A 222 -7.34 -4.39 16.64
CA ILE A 222 -7.00 -5.02 15.36
C ILE A 222 -7.82 -6.30 15.16
N LEU A 223 -7.87 -7.18 16.16
CA LEU A 223 -8.64 -8.42 16.10
C LEU A 223 -10.14 -8.13 15.99
N GLU A 224 -10.66 -7.20 16.79
CA GLU A 224 -12.06 -6.77 16.74
C GLU A 224 -12.43 -6.28 15.34
N SER A 225 -11.65 -5.36 14.76
CA SER A 225 -11.89 -4.88 13.40
C SER A 225 -11.79 -5.98 12.34
N TYR A 226 -10.98 -7.01 12.57
CA TYR A 226 -10.84 -8.15 11.67
C TYR A 226 -12.05 -9.08 11.73
N TYR A 227 -12.42 -9.52 12.94
CA TYR A 227 -13.52 -10.46 13.19
C TYR A 227 -14.89 -9.86 12.89
N PHE A 228 -15.13 -8.61 13.26
CA PHE A 228 -16.39 -7.92 12.97
C PHE A 228 -16.38 -7.23 11.60
N GLY A 229 -15.26 -7.28 10.88
CA GLY A 229 -15.12 -6.80 9.51
C GLY A 229 -15.41 -7.88 8.46
N PRO A 230 -15.56 -7.51 7.17
CA PRO A 230 -15.78 -8.47 6.09
C PRO A 230 -14.57 -9.39 5.82
N LEU A 231 -13.39 -9.03 6.37
CA LEU A 231 -12.12 -9.69 6.09
C LEU A 231 -12.04 -11.11 6.63
N TRP A 232 -12.52 -11.31 7.86
CA TRP A 232 -12.50 -12.61 8.50
C TRP A 232 -13.37 -13.59 7.74
N MET A 233 -14.59 -13.18 7.36
CA MET A 233 -15.52 -14.02 6.60
C MET A 233 -14.94 -14.44 5.24
N GLU A 234 -14.23 -13.55 4.56
CA GLU A 234 -13.55 -13.89 3.31
C GLU A 234 -12.41 -14.91 3.50
N ASP A 235 -11.62 -14.78 4.58
CA ASP A 235 -10.55 -15.72 4.89
C ASP A 235 -11.11 -17.08 5.33
N TYR A 236 -12.15 -17.07 6.16
CA TYR A 236 -12.89 -18.26 6.58
C TYR A 236 -13.45 -19.01 5.36
N HIS A 237 -14.11 -18.32 4.43
CA HIS A 237 -14.58 -18.94 3.19
C HIS A 237 -13.45 -19.43 2.29
N ALA A 238 -12.27 -18.78 2.31
CA ALA A 238 -11.10 -19.30 1.59
C ALA A 238 -10.58 -20.60 2.21
N ASP A 239 -10.63 -20.73 3.53
CA ASP A 239 -10.26 -21.95 4.24
C ASP A 239 -11.25 -23.09 3.98
N GLU A 240 -12.55 -22.83 4.11
CA GLU A 240 -13.63 -23.80 3.85
C GLU A 240 -13.60 -24.36 2.42
N GLN A 241 -13.16 -23.55 1.46
CA GLN A 241 -12.99 -23.94 0.06
C GLN A 241 -11.67 -24.67 -0.22
N GLY A 242 -10.85 -24.92 0.81
CA GLY A 242 -9.54 -25.56 0.69
C GLY A 242 -8.51 -24.72 -0.08
N ARG A 243 -8.70 -23.41 -0.17
CA ARG A 243 -7.79 -22.52 -0.90
C ARG A 243 -6.54 -22.20 -0.06
N LEU A 244 -6.63 -22.18 1.27
CA LEU A 244 -5.47 -21.89 2.12
C LEU A 244 -4.50 -23.08 2.21
N PRO A 245 -3.17 -22.84 2.32
CA PRO A 245 -2.18 -23.90 2.47
C PRO A 245 -2.48 -24.78 3.70
N PRO A 246 -2.28 -26.10 3.61
CA PRO A 246 -2.59 -27.02 4.72
C PRO A 246 -1.75 -26.75 5.97
N ASP A 247 -0.53 -26.24 5.81
CA ASP A 247 0.42 -25.90 6.88
C ASP A 247 0.17 -24.54 7.55
N LEU A 248 -0.82 -23.78 7.08
CA LEU A 248 -1.19 -22.50 7.69
C LEU A 248 -1.84 -22.72 9.07
N LYS A 249 -1.41 -21.97 10.08
CA LYS A 249 -2.08 -21.93 11.39
C LYS A 249 -3.45 -21.25 11.25
N ARG A 250 -4.49 -21.78 11.92
CA ARG A 250 -5.91 -21.42 11.76
C ARG A 250 -6.66 -21.08 13.05
N GLY A 251 -5.95 -20.85 14.16
CA GLY A 251 -6.58 -20.43 15.42
C GLY A 251 -7.42 -19.15 15.28
N VAL A 252 -7.01 -18.20 14.45
CA VAL A 252 -7.73 -16.95 14.18
C VAL A 252 -8.95 -17.13 13.25
N LEU A 253 -9.09 -18.30 12.62
CA LEU A 253 -10.24 -18.65 11.80
C LEU A 253 -11.25 -19.55 12.53
N ALA A 254 -10.93 -19.98 13.75
CA ALA A 254 -11.85 -20.77 14.57
C ALA A 254 -12.89 -19.85 15.23
N GLU A 255 -14.17 -20.20 15.08
CA GLU A 255 -15.32 -19.45 15.62
C GLU A 255 -15.26 -19.35 17.16
N ASP A 256 -14.79 -20.42 17.83
CA ASP A 256 -14.70 -20.50 19.28
C ASP A 256 -13.67 -19.51 19.88
N THR A 257 -12.60 -19.19 19.15
CA THR A 257 -11.53 -18.29 19.62
C THR A 257 -12.02 -16.87 19.88
N VAL A 258 -13.02 -16.41 19.12
CA VAL A 258 -13.65 -15.07 19.30
C VAL A 258 -14.54 -15.06 20.52
N TYR A 259 -15.31 -16.13 20.67
CA TYR A 259 -16.27 -16.25 21.77
C TYR A 259 -15.53 -16.18 23.11
N ASP A 260 -14.46 -16.95 23.25
CA ASP A 260 -13.66 -16.96 24.49
C ASP A 260 -12.94 -15.63 24.75
N LEU A 261 -12.53 -14.91 23.70
CA LEU A 261 -11.75 -13.66 23.86
C LEU A 261 -12.60 -12.42 24.18
N PHE A 262 -13.85 -12.38 23.70
CA PHE A 262 -14.72 -11.20 23.79
C PHE A 262 -15.97 -11.39 24.67
N THR A 263 -16.27 -12.61 25.11
CA THR A 263 -17.42 -12.86 26.01
C THR A 263 -17.04 -13.10 27.47
N ASP A 264 -15.76 -13.34 27.77
CA ASP A 264 -15.25 -13.49 29.16
C ASP A 264 -14.91 -12.16 29.86
N THR A 265 -15.16 -11.00 29.24
CA THR A 265 -14.97 -9.69 29.89
C THR A 265 -16.14 -9.18 30.72
N ASP A 266 -17.20 -9.98 30.90
CA ASP A 266 -18.36 -9.68 31.77
C ASP A 266 -18.33 -10.43 33.12
N GLY A 267 -17.13 -10.71 33.65
CA GLY A 267 -16.90 -11.30 34.98
C GLY A 267 -16.51 -10.31 36.06
#